data_AF-F4S549-F1
#
_entry.id   AF-F4S549-F1
#
_cell.length_a   1.000
_cell.length_b   1.000
_cell.length_c   1.000
_cell.angle_alpha   90.00
_cell.angle_beta   90.00
_cell.angle_gamma   90.00
#
_symmetry.space_group_name_H-M   'P 1'
#
loop_
_entity.id
_entity.type
_entity.pdbx_description
1 polymer ?
#
loop_
_entity_poly.entity_id
_entity_poly.type
_entity_poly.pdbx_seq_one_letter_code
_entity_poly.pdbx_strand_id
1 'polypeptide(L)'
;MSMKSSTSTPSIILAIWCLFLTLVQANWDEATGFVHDYNVSPGWLSTNPPKSCSKDIQVAECAHNTRNVFPDIQFMAIFTVDHSKDTYHGCSYGTCCYFSAFPPIGELVSDPTNSHIFVWHNLGGFKGLGTNPIANPQTGVFGWEDGNTGEYYDGTPNRASYTPAHDKDYPGFKLPPAWPDIMPMPAQQNAQPSCGKPGEPNKDPNPTGKPGVGAANSNGAELKSKIVSSNLGQAKNVNQRRSRKMSR
;
A
#
# COMPACT_ATOMS: atom_id res chain seq x y z
N MET A 1 67.46 -9.21 -27.64
CA MET A 1 66.06 -9.59 -27.86
C MET A 1 65.39 -9.70 -26.51
N SER A 2 64.49 -8.77 -26.17
CA SER A 2 63.84 -8.69 -24.86
C SER A 2 62.37 -9.07 -25.04
N MET A 3 61.97 -10.22 -24.51
CA MET A 3 60.57 -10.65 -24.51
C MET A 3 59.86 -9.98 -23.32
N LYS A 4 58.89 -9.11 -23.63
CA LYS A 4 57.97 -8.55 -22.63
C LYS A 4 56.89 -9.57 -22.31
N SER A 5 56.84 -9.97 -21.05
CA SER A 5 55.76 -10.74 -20.43
C SER A 5 54.47 -9.91 -20.42
N SER A 6 53.36 -10.48 -20.91
CA SER A 6 52.01 -9.92 -20.72
C SER A 6 51.39 -10.51 -19.47
N THR A 7 51.19 -9.69 -18.45
CA THR A 7 50.40 -10.02 -17.26
C THR A 7 48.92 -9.94 -17.59
N SER A 8 48.24 -11.08 -17.60
CA SER A 8 46.78 -11.19 -17.62
C SER A 8 46.22 -10.77 -16.25
N THR A 9 45.45 -9.68 -16.19
CA THR A 9 44.73 -9.24 -14.98
C THR A 9 43.36 -9.90 -14.91
N PRO A 10 43.06 -10.75 -13.91
CA PRO A 10 41.76 -11.42 -13.77
C PRO A 10 40.76 -10.60 -12.92
N SER A 11 40.90 -9.28 -12.84
CA SER A 11 40.21 -8.47 -11.80
C SER A 11 39.00 -7.66 -12.29
N ILE A 12 38.71 -7.58 -13.58
CA ILE A 12 37.62 -6.72 -14.08
C ILE A 12 36.27 -7.45 -14.13
N ILE A 13 36.26 -8.78 -14.31
CA ILE A 13 35.00 -9.54 -14.45
C ILE A 13 34.27 -9.73 -13.12
N LEU A 14 34.98 -9.74 -11.98
CA LEU A 14 34.37 -9.87 -10.65
C LEU A 14 33.74 -8.58 -10.12
N ALA A 15 34.14 -7.40 -10.61
CA ALA A 15 33.60 -6.12 -10.12
C ALA A 15 32.18 -5.83 -10.63
N ILE A 16 31.76 -6.43 -11.75
CA ILE A 16 30.45 -6.20 -12.35
C ILE A 16 29.35 -7.05 -11.69
N TRP A 17 29.72 -8.12 -10.97
CA TRP A 17 28.76 -8.96 -10.23
C TRP A 17 28.43 -8.46 -8.82
N CYS A 18 29.20 -7.51 -8.28
CA CYS A 18 28.95 -6.96 -6.93
C CYS A 18 27.94 -5.79 -6.89
N LEU A 19 27.34 -5.39 -8.03
CA LEU A 19 26.43 -4.24 -8.10
C LEU A 19 24.93 -4.58 -8.06
N PHE A 20 24.57 -5.85 -7.86
CA PHE A 20 23.17 -6.31 -7.78
C PHE A 20 22.83 -6.97 -6.44
N LEU A 21 23.49 -6.58 -5.36
CA LEU A 21 22.93 -6.76 -4.02
C LEU A 21 21.99 -5.58 -3.76
N THR A 22 20.83 -5.58 -4.43
CA THR A 22 19.72 -4.72 -4.03
C THR A 22 19.26 -5.23 -2.68
N LEU A 23 19.72 -4.59 -1.60
CA LEU A 23 19.05 -4.65 -0.32
C LEU A 23 17.58 -4.29 -0.59
N VAL A 24 16.67 -5.20 -0.25
CA VAL A 24 15.22 -4.98 -0.36
C VAL A 24 14.88 -3.88 0.63
N GLN A 25 14.99 -2.63 0.21
CA GLN A 25 14.52 -1.48 0.97
C GLN A 25 13.02 -1.39 0.77
N ALA A 26 12.27 -1.13 1.84
CA ALA A 26 10.89 -0.65 1.70
C ALA A 26 10.91 0.64 0.88
N ASN A 27 10.07 0.73 -0.14
CA ASN A 27 9.75 2.03 -0.72
C ASN A 27 8.45 2.49 -0.09
N TRP A 28 8.46 3.73 0.40
CA TRP A 28 7.23 4.35 0.89
C TRP A 28 6.39 4.72 -0.33
N ASP A 29 5.49 3.80 -0.67
CA ASP A 29 4.61 3.82 -1.83
C ASP A 29 3.30 3.17 -1.38
N GLU A 30 2.27 4.00 -1.21
CA GLU A 30 1.04 3.63 -0.54
C GLU A 30 0.11 2.85 -1.46
N ALA A 31 -0.61 1.89 -0.89
CA ALA A 31 -1.67 1.17 -1.58
C ALA A 31 -2.73 2.16 -2.10
N THR A 32 -3.18 1.89 -3.32
CA THR A 32 -4.19 2.68 -4.02
C THR A 32 -5.61 2.13 -3.82
N GLY A 33 -5.72 0.87 -3.41
CA GLY A 33 -6.98 0.25 -3.05
C GLY A 33 -6.81 -0.90 -2.07
N PHE A 34 -7.93 -1.32 -1.50
CA PHE A 34 -7.96 -2.35 -0.46
C PHE A 34 -9.21 -3.23 -0.55
N VAL A 35 -9.13 -4.41 0.06
CA VAL A 35 -10.26 -5.31 0.35
C VAL A 35 -10.00 -5.99 1.69
N HIS A 36 -10.72 -5.59 2.73
CA HIS A 36 -10.66 -6.21 4.05
C HIS A 36 -11.51 -7.45 4.14
N ASP A 37 -11.15 -8.39 5.03
CA ASP A 37 -11.94 -9.59 5.32
C ASP A 37 -11.97 -10.60 4.16
N TYR A 38 -10.96 -10.56 3.30
CA TYR A 38 -10.78 -11.49 2.19
C TYR A 38 -9.32 -11.94 2.09
N ASN A 39 -9.17 -13.15 1.59
CA ASN A 39 -7.92 -13.73 1.12
C ASN A 39 -8.07 -14.11 -0.36
N VAL A 40 -7.04 -14.71 -0.93
CA VAL A 40 -7.04 -15.29 -2.27
C VAL A 40 -7.13 -16.80 -2.16
N SER A 41 -7.77 -17.44 -3.14
CA SER A 41 -7.99 -18.89 -3.12
C SER A 41 -6.67 -19.67 -2.99
N PRO A 42 -6.66 -20.81 -2.27
CA PRO A 42 -5.47 -21.65 -2.16
C PRO A 42 -4.93 -22.14 -3.51
N GLY A 43 -5.83 -22.38 -4.48
CA GLY A 43 -5.45 -22.80 -5.83
C GLY A 43 -4.59 -21.75 -6.52
N TRP A 44 -5.03 -20.48 -6.49
CA TRP A 44 -4.28 -19.38 -7.07
C TRP A 44 -2.94 -19.15 -6.34
N LEU A 45 -2.96 -19.16 -5.00
CA LEU A 45 -1.76 -18.98 -4.17
C LEU A 45 -0.71 -20.06 -4.43
N SER A 46 -1.12 -21.32 -4.64
CA SER A 46 -0.20 -22.41 -4.95
C SER A 46 0.54 -22.23 -6.28
N THR A 47 -0.09 -21.55 -7.25
CA THR A 47 0.49 -21.28 -8.58
C THR A 47 1.24 -19.94 -8.61
N ASN A 48 0.91 -19.03 -7.69
CA ASN A 48 1.45 -17.67 -7.62
C ASN A 48 1.98 -17.40 -6.21
N PRO A 49 3.11 -18.00 -5.81
CA PRO A 49 3.67 -17.78 -4.49
C PRO A 49 4.10 -16.31 -4.30
N PRO A 50 4.05 -15.79 -3.06
CA PRO A 50 4.58 -14.46 -2.78
C PRO A 50 6.07 -14.41 -3.07
N LYS A 51 6.55 -13.24 -3.49
CA LYS A 51 7.99 -13.04 -3.75
C LYS A 51 8.77 -12.77 -2.47
N SER A 52 8.11 -12.13 -1.51
CA SER A 52 8.64 -11.87 -0.18
C SER A 52 7.50 -11.78 0.83
N CYS A 53 7.84 -11.90 2.12
CA CYS A 53 6.92 -11.61 3.20
C CYS A 53 7.66 -10.92 4.34
N SER A 54 6.99 -9.96 4.98
CA SER A 54 7.40 -9.34 6.25
C SER A 54 6.55 -9.92 7.37
N LYS A 55 7.18 -10.30 8.47
CA LYS A 55 6.51 -10.84 9.66
C LYS A 55 6.55 -9.81 10.76
N ASP A 56 5.63 -9.94 11.69
CA ASP A 56 5.58 -9.16 12.92
C ASP A 56 5.46 -7.65 12.66
N ILE A 57 4.75 -7.28 11.58
CA ILE A 57 4.49 -5.89 11.19
C ILE A 57 3.02 -5.53 11.31
N GLN A 58 2.73 -4.24 11.33
CA GLN A 58 1.36 -3.73 11.35
C GLN A 58 0.65 -3.85 9.98
N VAL A 59 -0.67 -3.98 10.00
CA VAL A 59 -1.54 -3.92 8.82
C VAL A 59 -1.39 -2.59 8.08
N ALA A 60 -1.21 -1.49 8.82
CA ALA A 60 -0.93 -0.17 8.25
C ALA A 60 0.44 -0.16 7.54
N GLU A 61 1.46 -0.80 8.11
CA GLU A 61 2.79 -0.91 7.48
C GLU A 61 2.69 -1.62 6.12
N CYS A 62 1.98 -2.76 6.09
CA CYS A 62 1.72 -3.54 4.89
C CYS A 62 1.04 -2.71 3.79
N ALA A 63 0.14 -1.79 4.15
CA ALA A 63 -0.56 -0.92 3.19
C ALA A 63 0.28 0.28 2.73
N HIS A 64 1.19 0.78 3.57
CA HIS A 64 1.97 2.00 3.29
C HIS A 64 3.19 1.77 2.38
N ASN A 65 3.72 0.56 2.33
CA ASN A 65 5.02 0.29 1.73
C ASN A 65 4.99 -0.82 0.68
N THR A 66 5.85 -0.68 -0.33
CA THR A 66 6.19 -1.75 -1.26
C THR A 66 7.51 -2.41 -0.88
N ARG A 67 7.63 -3.71 -1.13
CA ARG A 67 8.87 -4.49 -0.92
C ARG A 67 9.47 -5.00 -2.20
N ASN A 68 8.63 -5.52 -3.08
CA ASN A 68 9.16 -6.11 -4.29
C ASN A 68 9.50 -4.99 -5.27
N VAL A 69 10.59 -5.19 -6.00
CA VAL A 69 11.12 -4.24 -7.00
C VAL A 69 11.31 -4.96 -8.33
N PHE A 70 11.60 -4.22 -9.39
CA PHE A 70 11.91 -4.80 -10.71
C PHE A 70 12.96 -5.93 -10.62
N PRO A 71 12.75 -7.08 -11.29
CA PRO A 71 11.68 -7.37 -12.24
C PRO A 71 10.36 -7.85 -11.62
N ASP A 72 10.34 -8.13 -10.32
CA ASP A 72 9.21 -8.70 -9.60
C ASP A 72 8.35 -7.59 -8.96
N ILE A 73 7.79 -6.69 -9.76
CA ILE A 73 7.04 -5.52 -9.24
C ILE A 73 5.84 -5.93 -8.38
N GLN A 74 5.59 -5.24 -7.27
CA GLN A 74 4.48 -5.50 -6.36
C GLN A 74 3.15 -4.97 -6.92
N PHE A 75 2.18 -5.85 -7.14
CA PHE A 75 0.81 -5.45 -7.53
C PHE A 75 -0.18 -5.51 -6.37
N MET A 76 0.09 -6.42 -5.44
CA MET A 76 -0.80 -6.75 -4.32
C MET A 76 0.02 -7.21 -3.13
N ALA A 77 -0.52 -6.97 -1.94
CA ALA A 77 -0.10 -7.63 -0.72
C ALA A 77 -1.30 -8.28 -0.02
N ILE A 78 -1.06 -9.41 0.63
CA ILE A 78 -2.02 -10.06 1.52
C ILE A 78 -1.45 -9.97 2.93
N PHE A 79 -2.17 -9.29 3.81
CA PHE A 79 -1.91 -9.28 5.23
C PHE A 79 -2.72 -10.38 5.91
N THR A 80 -2.06 -11.24 6.67
CA THR A 80 -2.69 -12.24 7.52
C THR A 80 -2.43 -11.89 8.98
N VAL A 81 -3.51 -11.72 9.74
CA VAL A 81 -3.51 -11.35 11.16
C VAL A 81 -2.92 -12.48 11.99
N ASP A 82 -2.04 -12.14 12.93
CA ASP A 82 -1.55 -13.07 13.95
C ASP A 82 -2.35 -12.89 15.25
N HIS A 83 -3.40 -13.70 15.39
CA HIS A 83 -4.30 -13.61 16.55
C HIS A 83 -3.66 -13.94 17.90
N SER A 84 -2.43 -14.48 17.92
CA SER A 84 -1.70 -14.66 19.18
C SER A 84 -1.27 -13.33 19.81
N LYS A 85 -1.28 -12.24 19.02
CA LYS A 85 -0.83 -10.90 19.42
C LYS A 85 -1.96 -9.94 19.78
N ASP A 86 -3.21 -10.35 19.61
CA ASP A 86 -4.41 -9.56 19.89
C ASP A 86 -4.39 -8.87 21.26
N THR A 87 -3.73 -9.49 22.24
CA THR A 87 -3.73 -9.04 23.65
C THR A 87 -2.50 -8.22 24.05
N TYR A 88 -1.45 -8.13 23.22
CA TYR A 88 -0.17 -7.51 23.60
C TYR A 88 0.11 -6.18 22.86
N HIS A 89 -0.33 -6.05 21.60
CA HIS A 89 -0.05 -4.87 20.77
C HIS A 89 -1.28 -4.35 20.01
N GLY A 90 -2.46 -4.90 20.29
CA GLY A 90 -3.57 -4.82 19.34
C GLY A 90 -3.29 -5.75 18.16
N CYS A 91 -4.34 -6.38 17.65
CA CYS A 91 -4.30 -7.32 16.53
C CYS A 91 -4.05 -6.66 15.16
N SER A 92 -3.47 -5.47 15.12
CA SER A 92 -2.96 -4.88 13.89
C SER A 92 -1.72 -5.61 13.39
N TYR A 93 -1.15 -6.56 14.14
CA TYR A 93 0.08 -7.27 13.78
C TYR A 93 -0.16 -8.60 13.09
N GLY A 94 0.73 -8.94 12.16
CA GLY A 94 0.61 -10.14 11.35
C GLY A 94 1.77 -10.36 10.40
N THR A 95 1.49 -11.10 9.33
CA THR A 95 2.41 -11.31 8.22
C THR A 95 1.85 -10.67 6.97
N CYS A 96 2.64 -9.82 6.29
CA CYS A 96 2.30 -9.28 4.99
C CYS A 96 3.13 -10.01 3.93
N CYS A 97 2.47 -10.61 2.95
CA CYS A 97 3.11 -11.27 1.82
C CYS A 97 2.83 -10.50 0.54
N TYR A 98 3.87 -10.26 -0.26
CA TYR A 98 3.86 -9.35 -1.41
C TYR A 98 3.96 -10.13 -2.71
N PHE A 99 3.09 -9.81 -3.67
CA PHE A 99 2.89 -10.58 -4.89
C PHE A 99 3.17 -9.73 -6.13
N SER A 100 3.85 -10.34 -7.10
CA SER A 100 4.05 -9.79 -8.46
C SER A 100 3.11 -10.41 -9.49
N ALA A 101 2.16 -11.20 -9.02
CA ALA A 101 1.01 -11.64 -9.78
C ALA A 101 -0.24 -11.00 -9.18
N PHE A 102 -1.27 -10.79 -10.00
CA PHE A 102 -2.53 -10.18 -9.57
C PHE A 102 -3.69 -11.12 -9.91
N PRO A 103 -4.49 -11.56 -8.92
CA PRO A 103 -5.56 -12.53 -9.16
C PRO A 103 -6.75 -11.86 -9.85
N PRO A 104 -7.56 -12.58 -10.64
CA PRO A 104 -8.89 -12.11 -11.00
C PRO A 104 -9.80 -12.07 -9.76
N ILE A 105 -10.81 -11.19 -9.78
CA ILE A 105 -11.71 -10.97 -8.64
C ILE A 105 -12.42 -12.24 -8.14
N GLY A 106 -12.66 -13.21 -9.03
CA GLY A 106 -13.31 -14.49 -8.70
C GLY A 106 -12.47 -15.42 -7.82
N GLU A 107 -11.18 -15.13 -7.64
CA GLU A 107 -10.30 -15.87 -6.73
C GLU A 107 -10.36 -15.36 -5.28
N LEU A 108 -11.04 -14.24 -5.03
CA LEU A 108 -11.19 -13.73 -3.67
C LEU A 108 -12.12 -14.64 -2.86
N VAL A 109 -11.65 -15.03 -1.68
CA VAL A 109 -12.39 -15.86 -0.73
C VAL A 109 -12.57 -15.07 0.56
N SER A 110 -13.78 -15.12 1.13
CA SER A 110 -14.06 -14.45 2.40
C SER A 110 -13.19 -15.06 3.50
N ASP A 111 -12.49 -14.21 4.24
CA ASP A 111 -11.66 -14.58 5.38
C ASP A 111 -11.73 -13.50 6.48
N PRO A 112 -12.91 -13.36 7.11
CA PRO A 112 -13.19 -12.25 8.00
C PRO A 112 -12.24 -12.20 9.19
N THR A 113 -11.75 -11.00 9.48
CA THR A 113 -10.81 -10.66 10.55
C THR A 113 -9.44 -11.34 10.49
N ASN A 114 -9.20 -12.27 9.57
CA ASN A 114 -7.93 -12.99 9.46
C ASN A 114 -7.07 -12.46 8.32
N SER A 115 -7.67 -11.92 7.25
CA SER A 115 -6.92 -11.46 6.08
C SER A 115 -7.45 -10.16 5.47
N HIS A 116 -6.52 -9.36 4.96
CA HIS A 116 -6.79 -8.11 4.27
C HIS A 116 -5.87 -7.98 3.05
N ILE A 117 -6.41 -7.49 1.94
CA ILE A 117 -5.69 -7.34 0.68
C ILE A 117 -5.47 -5.85 0.39
N PHE A 118 -4.26 -5.49 0.01
CA PHE A 118 -3.87 -4.15 -0.43
C PHE A 118 -3.38 -4.20 -1.88
N VAL A 119 -3.70 -3.17 -2.65
CA VAL A 119 -3.54 -3.15 -4.11
C VAL A 119 -2.87 -1.86 -4.58
N TRP A 120 -1.87 -1.99 -5.45
CA TRP A 120 -1.13 -0.86 -6.01
C TRP A 120 -1.57 -0.53 -7.45
N HIS A 121 -1.12 0.63 -7.93
CA HIS A 121 -1.31 1.11 -9.30
C HIS A 121 -2.78 1.25 -9.76
N ASN A 122 -3.70 1.45 -8.83
CA ASN A 122 -5.15 1.50 -9.07
C ASN A 122 -5.69 0.24 -9.75
N LEU A 123 -5.09 -0.93 -9.47
CA LEU A 123 -5.51 -2.20 -10.07
C LEU A 123 -6.84 -2.73 -9.53
N GLY A 124 -7.38 -2.16 -8.45
CA GLY A 124 -8.66 -2.61 -7.92
C GLY A 124 -8.92 -2.26 -6.46
N GLY A 125 -10.04 -2.78 -5.97
CA GLY A 125 -10.45 -2.67 -4.58
C GLY A 125 -11.23 -1.39 -4.30
N PHE A 126 -11.57 -1.19 -3.03
CA PHE A 126 -12.12 0.08 -2.57
C PHE A 126 -11.01 1.13 -2.57
N LYS A 127 -11.33 2.35 -3.00
CA LYS A 127 -10.33 3.43 -3.15
C LYS A 127 -9.77 3.85 -1.80
N GLY A 128 -8.45 3.99 -1.74
CA GLY A 128 -7.71 4.46 -0.58
C GLY A 128 -6.77 3.41 -0.01
N LEU A 129 -6.13 3.76 1.10
CA LEU A 129 -5.13 2.94 1.76
C LEU A 129 -5.72 1.72 2.46
N GLY A 130 -6.95 1.83 2.96
CA GLY A 130 -7.60 0.81 3.78
C GLY A 130 -7.15 0.81 5.24
N THR A 131 -6.27 1.72 5.66
CA THR A 131 -5.78 1.76 7.05
C THR A 131 -5.73 3.18 7.60
N ASN A 132 -5.64 3.27 8.93
CA ASN A 132 -5.19 4.49 9.59
C ASN A 132 -3.66 4.62 9.42
N PRO A 133 -3.06 5.78 9.78
CA PRO A 133 -1.61 5.90 9.84
C PRO A 133 -1.01 4.86 10.79
N ILE A 134 0.24 4.46 10.52
CA ILE A 134 1.04 3.63 11.43
C ILE A 134 1.06 4.30 12.81
N ALA A 135 0.70 3.54 13.84
CA ALA A 135 0.57 4.05 15.19
C ALA A 135 1.28 3.14 16.19
N ASN A 136 1.73 3.75 17.29
CA ASN A 136 2.26 3.03 18.42
C ASN A 136 1.16 2.10 18.96
N PRO A 137 1.40 0.79 19.05
CA PRO A 137 0.39 -0.18 19.48
C PRO A 137 -0.08 -0.02 20.93
N GLN A 138 0.68 0.70 21.77
CA GLN A 138 0.35 0.90 23.18
C GLN A 138 -0.33 2.24 23.43
N THR A 139 0.08 3.28 22.70
CA THR A 139 -0.34 4.67 22.97
C THR A 139 -1.24 5.25 21.89
N GLY A 140 -1.30 4.65 20.70
CA GLY A 140 -2.01 5.18 19.54
C GLY A 140 -1.39 6.46 18.95
N VAL A 141 -0.19 6.85 19.41
CA VAL A 141 0.59 7.96 18.83
C VAL A 141 0.99 7.59 17.41
N PHE A 142 0.98 8.53 16.47
CA PHE A 142 1.40 8.25 15.10
C PHE A 142 2.91 8.25 14.94
N GLY A 143 3.36 7.37 14.05
CA GLY A 143 4.75 7.10 13.81
C GLY A 143 5.01 6.52 12.44
N TRP A 144 6.09 5.78 12.36
CA TRP A 144 6.43 4.95 11.22
C TRP A 144 7.14 3.70 11.72
N GLU A 145 7.11 2.65 10.91
CA GLU A 145 7.75 1.38 11.24
C GLU A 145 8.87 1.14 10.24
N ASP A 146 10.07 0.77 10.72
CA ASP A 146 11.10 0.26 9.83
C ASP A 146 10.63 -1.08 9.31
N GLY A 147 10.31 -1.10 8.03
CA GLY A 147 9.73 -2.26 7.42
C GLY A 147 10.64 -3.51 7.32
N ASN A 148 11.94 -3.38 7.59
CA ASN A 148 12.87 -4.50 7.61
C ASN A 148 12.93 -5.14 9.00
N THR A 149 12.87 -4.33 10.06
CA THR A 149 12.97 -4.79 11.45
C THR A 149 11.62 -4.94 12.15
N GLY A 150 10.57 -4.30 11.64
CA GLY A 150 9.28 -4.13 12.32
C GLY A 150 9.35 -3.17 13.52
N GLU A 151 10.46 -2.43 13.69
CA GLU A 151 10.62 -1.51 14.81
C GLU A 151 9.84 -0.21 14.57
N TYR A 152 9.04 0.19 15.54
CA TYR A 152 8.22 1.39 15.48
C TYR A 152 8.94 2.61 16.07
N TYR A 153 8.79 3.76 15.42
CA TYR A 153 9.34 5.05 15.84
C TYR A 153 8.24 6.12 15.89
N ASP A 154 8.17 6.88 16.98
CA ASP A 154 7.26 8.02 17.10
C ASP A 154 7.63 9.17 16.16
N GLY A 155 6.60 9.86 15.63
CA GLY A 155 6.76 11.07 14.86
C GLY A 155 6.54 10.90 13.36
N THR A 156 6.84 11.96 12.59
CA THR A 156 6.56 11.93 11.14
C THR A 156 7.67 11.17 10.40
N PRO A 157 7.33 10.19 9.54
CA PRO A 157 8.31 9.56 8.68
C PRO A 157 9.01 10.60 7.77
N ASN A 158 10.24 10.29 7.38
CA ASN A 158 10.99 11.14 6.46
C ASN A 158 10.34 11.15 5.08
N ARG A 159 9.59 12.19 4.74
CA ARG A 159 8.90 12.31 3.44
C ARG A 159 9.82 12.35 2.23
N ALA A 160 11.12 12.56 2.40
CA ALA A 160 12.06 12.47 1.29
C ALA A 160 12.18 11.06 0.72
N SER A 161 11.77 10.02 1.46
CA SER A 161 11.74 8.63 0.97
C SER A 161 10.39 8.22 0.38
N TYR A 162 9.41 9.13 0.31
CA TYR A 162 8.11 8.85 -0.30
C TYR A 162 8.23 8.88 -1.83
N THR A 163 7.99 7.73 -2.45
CA THR A 163 8.21 7.47 -3.88
C THR A 163 6.96 6.81 -4.49
N PRO A 164 5.85 7.54 -4.61
CA PRO A 164 4.60 6.97 -5.08
C PRO A 164 4.67 6.53 -6.53
N ALA A 165 4.16 5.34 -6.82
CA ALA A 165 4.14 4.72 -8.15
C ALA A 165 5.52 4.71 -8.83
N HIS A 166 6.59 4.51 -8.05
CA HIS A 166 7.97 4.52 -8.56
C HIS A 166 8.22 3.46 -9.65
N ASP A 167 7.47 2.35 -9.62
CA ASP A 167 7.59 1.27 -10.59
C ASP A 167 7.25 1.67 -12.02
N LYS A 168 6.48 2.76 -12.22
CA LYS A 168 6.04 3.21 -13.54
C LYS A 168 7.20 3.59 -14.47
N ASP A 169 8.37 3.86 -13.89
CA ASP A 169 9.55 4.30 -14.61
C ASP A 169 10.46 3.11 -15.01
N TYR A 170 10.10 1.87 -14.64
CA TYR A 170 10.87 0.69 -15.01
C TYR A 170 10.69 0.28 -16.49
N PRO A 171 11.80 -0.03 -17.20
CA PRO A 171 11.72 -0.45 -18.61
C PRO A 171 10.88 -1.72 -18.79
N GLY A 172 9.91 -1.67 -19.70
CA GLY A 172 9.06 -2.82 -20.03
C GLY A 172 7.98 -3.13 -18.99
N PHE A 173 7.77 -2.25 -18.01
CA PHE A 173 6.68 -2.37 -17.04
C PHE A 173 5.32 -2.42 -17.75
N LYS A 174 4.51 -3.41 -17.35
CA LYS A 174 3.13 -3.58 -17.83
C LYS A 174 2.25 -3.94 -16.65
N LEU A 175 1.09 -3.32 -16.59
CA LEU A 175 0.07 -3.62 -15.60
C LEU A 175 -0.70 -4.89 -15.98
N PRO A 176 -1.05 -5.75 -15.01
CA PRO A 176 -2.01 -6.83 -15.22
C PRO A 176 -3.43 -6.26 -15.41
N PRO A 177 -4.40 -7.09 -15.84
CA PRO A 177 -5.80 -6.70 -15.84
C PRO A 177 -6.27 -6.26 -14.45
N ALA A 178 -6.91 -5.09 -14.38
CA ALA A 178 -7.49 -4.57 -13.16
C ALA A 178 -8.79 -5.31 -12.78
N TRP A 179 -9.14 -5.29 -11.50
CA TRP A 179 -10.48 -5.63 -11.00
C TRP A 179 -11.52 -4.61 -11.49
N PRO A 180 -12.82 -4.96 -11.47
CA PRO A 180 -13.88 -4.03 -11.83
C PRO A 180 -13.98 -2.86 -10.84
N ASP A 181 -14.39 -1.68 -11.35
CA ASP A 181 -14.66 -0.49 -10.52
C ASP A 181 -15.78 -0.72 -9.48
N ILE A 182 -16.76 -1.56 -9.83
CA ILE A 182 -17.85 -1.97 -8.94
C ILE A 182 -17.49 -3.34 -8.38
N MET A 183 -17.04 -3.35 -7.13
CA MET A 183 -16.66 -4.57 -6.43
C MET A 183 -17.90 -5.43 -6.13
N PRO A 184 -17.84 -6.76 -6.30
CA PRO A 184 -18.95 -7.68 -6.05
C PRO A 184 -19.13 -8.00 -4.56
N MET A 185 -18.93 -7.01 -3.69
CA MET A 185 -19.00 -7.15 -2.23
C MET A 185 -19.47 -5.83 -1.60
N PRO A 186 -19.96 -5.85 -0.35
CA PRO A 186 -20.41 -4.64 0.34
C PRO A 186 -19.32 -3.57 0.41
N ALA A 187 -19.72 -2.30 0.32
CA ALA A 187 -18.79 -1.19 0.42
C ALA A 187 -18.05 -1.21 1.75
N GLN A 188 -16.74 -0.97 1.72
CA GLN A 188 -15.90 -0.94 2.90
C GLN A 188 -15.43 0.49 3.19
N GLN A 189 -15.21 0.77 4.47
CA GLN A 189 -14.68 2.07 4.90
C GLN A 189 -13.16 2.10 4.68
N ASN A 190 -12.66 3.23 4.19
CA ASN A 190 -11.23 3.50 4.11
C ASN A 190 -10.70 3.87 5.50
N ALA A 191 -10.62 2.86 6.36
CA ALA A 191 -10.20 2.95 7.76
C ALA A 191 -9.64 1.59 8.18
N GLN A 192 -8.81 1.58 9.22
CA GLN A 192 -8.22 0.36 9.76
C GLN A 192 -9.26 -0.76 9.95
N PRO A 193 -8.98 -1.99 9.48
CA PRO A 193 -9.89 -3.11 9.68
C PRO A 193 -10.14 -3.36 11.17
N SER A 194 -11.33 -3.89 11.48
CA SER A 194 -11.71 -4.17 12.86
C SER A 194 -10.71 -5.11 13.50
N CYS A 195 -10.26 -4.73 14.68
CA CYS A 195 -9.31 -5.52 15.41
C CYS A 195 -10.00 -6.51 16.37
N GLY A 196 -9.96 -7.80 16.07
CA GLY A 196 -10.41 -8.87 16.97
C GLY A 196 -10.86 -10.08 16.19
N LYS A 197 -11.29 -11.14 16.88
CA LYS A 197 -11.87 -12.31 16.20
C LYS A 197 -13.30 -11.99 15.73
N PRO A 198 -13.87 -12.81 14.82
CA PRO A 198 -15.23 -12.58 14.34
C PRO A 198 -16.22 -12.54 15.51
N GLY A 199 -16.95 -11.42 15.63
CA GLY A 199 -17.93 -11.19 16.70
C GLY A 199 -17.37 -10.61 18.00
N GLU A 200 -16.06 -10.40 18.11
CA GLU A 200 -15.46 -9.68 19.24
C GLU A 200 -15.51 -8.15 19.03
N PRO A 201 -15.49 -7.35 20.12
CA PRO A 201 -15.33 -5.90 20.02
C PRO A 201 -14.01 -5.53 19.33
N ASN A 202 -14.00 -4.39 18.62
CA ASN A 202 -12.77 -3.82 18.08
C ASN A 202 -11.80 -3.44 19.21
N LYS A 203 -10.62 -4.06 19.23
CA LYS A 203 -9.54 -3.88 20.22
C LYS A 203 -8.43 -2.94 19.77
N ASP A 204 -8.59 -2.27 18.62
CA ASP A 204 -7.64 -1.26 18.15
C ASP A 204 -7.57 -0.12 19.19
N PRO A 205 -6.38 0.25 19.69
CA PRO A 205 -6.22 1.38 20.61
C PRO A 205 -6.58 2.73 19.98
N ASN A 206 -6.59 2.83 18.64
CA ASN A 206 -6.98 4.04 17.91
C ASN A 206 -7.92 3.74 16.71
N PRO A 207 -9.15 3.27 16.98
CA PRO A 207 -10.08 2.86 15.94
C PRO A 207 -10.58 4.04 15.09
N THR A 208 -10.37 5.27 15.58
CA THR A 208 -10.82 6.50 14.89
C THR A 208 -9.78 7.11 13.97
N GLY A 209 -8.53 6.63 14.00
CA GLY A 209 -7.44 7.23 13.25
C GLY A 209 -7.16 8.68 13.62
N LYS A 210 -7.41 9.08 14.87
CA LYS A 210 -7.10 10.42 15.39
C LYS A 210 -5.82 10.36 16.23
N PRO A 211 -4.96 11.40 16.22
CA PRO A 211 -3.75 11.37 17.04
C PRO A 211 -4.09 11.14 18.52
N GLY A 212 -3.38 10.22 19.20
CA GLY A 212 -3.55 9.95 20.62
C GLY A 212 -3.25 11.17 21.52
N VAL A 213 -3.78 11.17 22.75
CA VAL A 213 -3.55 12.22 23.75
C VAL A 213 -2.08 12.20 24.16
N GLY A 214 -1.28 13.08 23.58
CA GLY A 214 0.19 13.09 23.69
C GLY A 214 0.90 13.39 22.37
N ALA A 215 0.18 13.35 21.24
CA ALA A 215 0.70 13.81 19.96
C ALA A 215 1.08 15.29 20.04
N ALA A 216 2.35 15.61 19.78
CA ALA A 216 2.74 16.97 19.46
C ALA A 216 1.88 17.46 18.29
N ASN A 217 1.18 18.58 18.49
CA ASN A 217 0.29 19.20 17.50
C ASN A 217 0.98 19.29 16.13
N SER A 218 0.67 18.38 15.21
CA SER A 218 1.03 18.51 13.80
C SER A 218 -0.11 19.22 13.10
N ASN A 219 0.13 20.47 12.71
CA ASN A 219 -0.81 21.29 11.95
C ASN A 219 -1.33 20.52 10.74
N GLY A 220 -2.64 20.31 10.70
CA GLY A 220 -3.35 19.70 9.59
C GLY A 220 -3.16 20.50 8.31
N ALA A 221 -2.59 19.86 7.30
CA ALA A 221 -2.75 20.25 5.91
C ALA A 221 -3.81 19.33 5.28
N GLU A 222 -5.06 19.73 5.48
CA GLU A 222 -6.23 19.22 4.76
C GLU A 222 -6.03 19.45 3.25
N LEU A 223 -5.78 18.37 2.50
CA LEU A 223 -5.64 18.42 1.05
C LEU A 223 -7.05 18.48 0.42
N LYS A 224 -7.60 19.69 0.30
CA LYS A 224 -8.72 19.95 -0.62
C LYS A 224 -8.23 19.77 -2.05
N SER A 225 -8.66 18.69 -2.70
CA SER A 225 -8.44 18.46 -4.12
C SER A 225 -9.18 19.53 -4.94
N LYS A 226 -8.45 20.53 -5.43
CA LYS A 226 -8.94 21.39 -6.52
C LYS A 226 -8.83 20.59 -7.83
N ILE A 227 -9.97 20.10 -8.29
CA ILE A 227 -10.18 19.64 -9.65
C ILE A 227 -9.88 20.84 -10.58
N VAL A 228 -8.74 20.80 -11.26
CA VAL A 228 -8.47 21.66 -12.42
C VAL A 228 -9.09 20.96 -13.62
N SER A 229 -10.36 21.27 -13.91
CA SER A 229 -10.92 21.04 -15.24
C SER A 229 -10.38 22.12 -16.17
N SER A 230 -9.38 21.78 -16.98
CA SER A 230 -9.03 22.52 -18.17
C SER A 230 -10.14 22.35 -19.20
N ASN A 231 -11.06 23.32 -19.25
CA ASN A 231 -12.04 23.43 -20.32
C ASN A 231 -11.33 23.79 -21.64
N LEU A 232 -11.14 22.78 -22.48
CA LEU A 232 -10.86 22.97 -23.90
C LEU A 232 -12.20 23.06 -24.64
N GLY A 233 -12.54 24.27 -25.11
CA GLY A 233 -13.34 24.53 -26.30
C GLY A 233 -14.81 24.09 -26.32
N GLN A 234 -15.72 25.07 -26.31
CA GLN A 234 -16.62 25.27 -27.46
C GLN A 234 -17.31 26.64 -27.38
N ALA A 235 -16.93 27.50 -28.32
CA ALA A 235 -17.73 28.64 -28.70
C ALA A 235 -18.99 28.15 -29.42
N LYS A 236 -20.18 28.61 -28.98
CA LYS A 236 -21.34 28.81 -29.85
C LYS A 236 -22.29 29.84 -29.23
N ASN A 237 -22.32 31.02 -29.83
CA ASN A 237 -23.38 32.02 -29.75
C ASN A 237 -24.73 31.40 -30.12
N VAL A 238 -25.78 31.54 -29.29
CA VAL A 238 -27.18 31.73 -29.74
C VAL A 238 -28.00 32.49 -28.67
N ASN A 239 -28.32 33.73 -29.03
CA ASN A 239 -29.54 34.52 -28.78
C ASN A 239 -30.15 34.73 -27.37
N GLN A 240 -30.10 36.01 -27.04
CA GLN A 240 -30.92 36.83 -26.17
C GLN A 240 -32.41 36.87 -26.60
N ARG A 241 -33.37 36.58 -25.70
CA ARG A 241 -34.65 37.35 -25.52
C ARG A 241 -35.66 36.71 -24.54
N ARG A 242 -36.28 37.63 -23.76
CA ARG A 242 -37.58 37.60 -23.03
C ARG A 242 -37.64 36.79 -21.74
N SER A 243 -37.66 37.45 -20.58
CA SER A 243 -38.82 38.12 -19.92
C SER A 243 -39.83 37.13 -19.34
N ARG A 244 -39.86 36.99 -18.01
CA ARG A 244 -40.98 37.51 -17.20
C ARG A 244 -40.64 37.50 -15.71
N LYS A 245 -40.86 38.67 -15.13
CA LYS A 245 -40.88 39.06 -13.73
C LYS A 245 -42.25 38.67 -13.16
N MET A 246 -42.30 37.93 -12.07
CA MET A 246 -43.41 37.96 -11.09
C MET A 246 -42.84 37.57 -9.73
N SER A 247 -42.53 38.60 -8.94
CA SER A 247 -42.51 38.50 -7.47
C SER A 247 -43.93 38.78 -6.97
N ARG A 248 -44.34 38.07 -5.93
CA ARG A 248 -45.15 38.68 -4.88
C ARG A 248 -44.23 39.49 -3.98
#